data_AF-A0A7C3VE50-F1
#
_entry.id   AF-A0A7C3VE50-F1
#
_cell.length_a   1.000
_cell.length_b   1.000
_cell.length_c   1.000
_cell.angle_alpha   90.00
_cell.angle_beta   90.00
_cell.angle_gamma   90.00
#
_symmetry.space_group_name_H-M   'P 1'
#
loop_
_entity.id
_entity.type
_entity.pdbx_description
1 polymer ?
#
loop_
_entity_poly.entity_id
_entity_poly.type
_entity_poly.pdbx_seq_one_letter_code
_entity_poly.pdbx_strand_id
1 'polypeptide(L)' 'MAVTPWQLGNIFGPRVAIQVKGDAAGRMIKNAKHPLLVAGGNVLKEFVGDKLYIEFIVELLKARDMPLIATGAS' A
#
# COMPACT_ATOMS: atom_id res chain seq x y z
N MET A 1 -4.46 6.63 38.52
CA MET A 1 -5.51 5.69 38.08
C MET A 1 -5.52 5.67 36.56
N ALA A 2 -5.07 4.58 35.95
CA ALA A 2 -5.10 4.42 34.50
C ALA A 2 -6.45 3.81 34.12
N VAL A 3 -7.21 4.49 33.27
CA VAL A 3 -8.50 3.99 32.75
C VAL A 3 -8.19 2.92 31.72
N THR A 4 -8.69 1.70 31.89
CA THR A 4 -8.57 0.64 30.88
C THR A 4 -9.37 1.06 29.65
N PRO A 5 -8.72 1.32 28.49
CA PRO A 5 -9.45 1.70 27.30
C PRO A 5 -10.31 0.52 26.82
N TRP A 6 -11.62 0.72 26.69
CA TRP A 6 -12.57 -0.31 26.23
C TRP A 6 -12.37 -0.70 24.75
N GLN A 7 -11.52 0.04 24.02
CA GLN A 7 -11.08 -0.27 22.65
C GLN A 7 -9.60 -0.67 22.65
N LEU A 8 -9.34 -1.96 22.93
CA LEU A 8 -8.00 -2.55 22.78
C LEU A 8 -7.54 -2.65 21.31
N GLY A 9 -8.44 -2.47 20.35
CA GLY A 9 -8.16 -2.66 18.92
C GLY A 9 -7.40 -1.53 18.22
N ASN A 10 -7.22 -0.37 18.87
CA ASN A 10 -6.60 0.81 18.24
C ASN A 10 -5.15 1.07 18.68
N ILE A 11 -4.63 0.25 19.60
CA ILE A 11 -3.23 0.33 20.02
C ILE A 11 -2.44 -0.64 19.14
N PHE A 12 -1.62 -0.10 18.24
CA PHE A 12 -0.70 -0.92 17.45
C PHE A 12 0.16 -1.74 18.41
N GLY A 13 0.18 -3.07 18.20
CA GLY A 13 1.03 -3.96 18.99
C GLY A 13 2.52 -3.67 18.75
N PRO A 14 3.42 -4.34 19.50
CA PRO A 14 4.86 -4.13 19.37
C PRO A 14 5.43 -4.51 17.99
N ARG A 15 4.65 -5.23 17.16
CA ARG A 15 5.04 -5.60 15.80
C ARG A 15 4.45 -4.58 14.82
N VAL A 16 5.33 -3.78 14.24
CA VAL A 16 5.00 -2.79 13.22
C VAL A 16 5.62 -3.18 11.87
N ALA A 17 5.19 -2.50 10.80
CA ALA A 17 5.75 -2.71 9.46
C ALA A 17 7.24 -2.34 9.43
N ILE A 18 8.02 -3.11 8.68
CA ILE A 18 9.44 -2.82 8.44
C ILE A 18 9.54 -1.85 7.27
N GLN A 19 10.41 -0.86 7.38
CA GLN A 19 10.72 0.03 6.25
C GLN A 19 11.49 -0.75 5.17
N VAL A 20 11.02 -0.67 3.92
CA VAL A 20 11.62 -1.35 2.78
C VAL A 20 12.04 -0.31 1.74
N LYS A 21 13.23 -0.48 1.15
CA LYS A 21 13.68 0.34 0.03
C LYS A 21 12.97 -0.06 -1.27
N GLY A 22 12.85 0.86 -2.22
CA GLY A 22 12.12 0.62 -3.47
C GLY A 22 12.65 -0.58 -4.28
N ASP A 23 13.97 -0.79 -4.31
CA ASP A 23 14.61 -1.92 -4.99
C ASP A 23 14.24 -3.27 -4.34
N ALA A 24 14.23 -3.33 -3.01
CA ALA A 24 13.82 -4.51 -2.26
C ALA A 24 12.31 -4.79 -2.45
N ALA A 25 11.47 -3.75 -2.38
CA ALA A 25 10.03 -3.88 -2.63
C ALA A 25 9.75 -4.38 -4.06
N GLY A 26 10.43 -3.83 -5.06
CA GLY A 26 10.31 -4.28 -6.45
C GLY A 26 10.68 -5.75 -6.64
N ARG A 27 11.75 -6.23 -5.99
CA ARG A 27 12.12 -7.65 -6.00
C ARG A 27 11.05 -8.53 -5.35
N MET A 28 10.47 -8.09 -4.22
CA MET A 28 9.39 -8.81 -3.55
C MET A 28 8.15 -8.94 -4.44
N ILE A 29 7.74 -7.85 -5.08
CA ILE A 29 6.59 -7.81 -5.99
C ILE A 29 6.84 -8.71 -7.21
N LYS A 30 8.04 -8.65 -7.81
CA LYS A 30 8.41 -9.47 -8.98
C LYS A 30 8.42 -10.96 -8.66
N ASN A 31 8.84 -11.35 -7.46
CA ASN A 31 8.97 -12.75 -7.06
C ASN A 31 7.68 -13.33 -6.46
N ALA A 32 6.68 -12.50 -6.15
CA ALA A 32 5.38 -12.98 -5.68
C ALA A 32 4.72 -13.88 -6.75
N LYS A 33 4.21 -15.05 -6.34
CA LYS A 33 3.54 -16.00 -7.24
C LYS A 33 2.18 -15.47 -7.72
N HIS A 34 1.41 -14.88 -6.78
CA HIS A 34 0.07 -14.36 -7.02
C HIS A 34 -0.07 -12.98 -6.34
N PRO A 35 0.59 -11.93 -6.85
CA PRO A 35 0.47 -10.59 -6.30
C PRO A 35 -0.95 -10.05 -6.50
N LEU A 36 -1.39 -9.18 -5.58
CA LEU A 36 -2.64 -8.43 -5.67
C LEU A 36 -2.35 -6.97 -5.29
N LEU A 37 -2.76 -6.04 -6.14
CA LEU A 37 -2.62 -4.61 -5.87
C LEU A 37 -3.96 -4.06 -5.39
N VAL A 38 -3.95 -3.34 -4.27
CA VAL A 38 -5.14 -2.67 -3.72
C VAL A 38 -4.90 -1.17 -3.74
N ALA A 39 -5.78 -0.43 -4.41
CA ALA A 39 -5.70 1.02 -4.54
C ALA A 39 -6.95 1.69 -3.96
N GLY A 40 -6.75 2.58 -2.99
CA GLY A 40 -7.81 3.46 -2.46
C GLY A 40 -7.90 4.78 -3.22
N GLY A 41 -8.96 5.56 -3.00
CA GLY A 41 -9.23 6.79 -3.75
C GLY A 41 -8.17 7.89 -3.67
N ASN A 42 -7.30 7.89 -2.66
CA ASN A 42 -6.23 8.89 -2.53
C ASN A 42 -5.23 8.86 -3.70
N VAL A 43 -5.14 7.75 -4.43
CA VAL A 43 -4.28 7.64 -5.61
C VAL A 43 -4.64 8.65 -6.72
N LEU A 44 -5.85 9.19 -6.70
CA LEU A 44 -6.33 10.21 -7.63
C LEU A 44 -5.98 11.64 -7.19
N LYS A 45 -5.51 11.82 -5.95
CA LYS A 45 -5.25 13.14 -5.33
C LYS A 45 -3.78 13.35 -5.00
N GLU A 46 -3.05 12.28 -4.70
CA GLU A 46 -1.66 12.32 -4.28
C GLU A 46 -0.68 12.25 -5.46
N PHE A 47 0.49 12.84 -5.27
CA PHE A 47 1.59 12.83 -6.24
C PHE A 47 2.76 12.00 -5.72
N VAL A 48 3.39 11.26 -6.63
CA VAL A 48 4.67 10.57 -6.40
C VAL A 48 5.71 11.27 -7.27
N GLY A 49 6.51 12.12 -6.63
CA GLY A 49 7.38 13.05 -7.35
C GLY A 49 6.54 14.05 -8.13
N ASP A 50 6.72 14.03 -9.44
CA ASP A 50 6.11 14.92 -10.45
C ASP A 50 4.89 14.30 -11.15
N LYS A 51 4.55 13.05 -10.84
CA LYS A 51 3.41 12.31 -11.43
C LYS A 51 2.30 12.09 -10.42
N LEU A 52 1.06 11.96 -10.90
CA LEU A 52 -0.04 11.52 -10.05
C LEU A 52 0.21 10.07 -9.61
N TYR A 53 -0.17 9.73 -8.38
CA TYR A 53 0.08 8.41 -7.84
C TYR A 53 -0.58 7.29 -8.67
N ILE A 54 -1.76 7.57 -9.25
CA ILE A 54 -2.40 6.63 -10.18
C ILE A 54 -1.54 6.33 -11.42
N GLU A 55 -0.75 7.28 -11.92
CA GLU A 55 0.11 7.07 -13.08
C GLU A 55 1.24 6.10 -12.73
N PHE A 56 1.82 6.24 -11.53
CA PHE A 56 2.80 5.29 -11.01
C PHE A 56 2.21 3.87 -10.87
N ILE A 57 0.97 3.75 -10.38
CA ILE A 57 0.28 2.47 -10.28
C ILE A 57 0.10 1.82 -11.66
N VAL A 58 -0.27 2.61 -12.67
CA VAL A 58 -0.40 2.12 -14.05
C VAL A 58 0.95 1.64 -14.59
N GLU A 59 2.04 2.34 -14.31
CA GLU A 59 3.40 1.90 -14.69
C GLU A 59 3.78 0.59 -13.99
N LEU A 60 3.43 0.43 -12.71
CA LEU A 60 3.69 -0.80 -11.96
C LEU A 60 2.93 -2.00 -12.54
N LEU A 61 1.66 -1.82 -12.90
CA LEU A 61 0.82 -2.84 -13.53
C LEU A 61 1.32 -3.23 -14.92
N LYS A 62 1.86 -2.26 -15.69
CA LYS A 62 2.52 -2.55 -16.97
C LYS A 62 3.82 -3.35 -16.78
N ALA A 63 4.56 -3.08 -15.71
CA ALA A 63 5.81 -3.78 -15.41
C ALA A 63 5.59 -5.21 -14.88
N ARG A 64 4.46 -5.46 -14.20
CA ARG A 64 4.09 -6.78 -13.71
C ARG A 64 2.59 -6.96 -13.78
N ASP A 65 2.17 -7.98 -14.54
CA ASP A 65 0.79 -8.42 -14.57
C ASP A 65 0.35 -8.88 -13.16
N MET A 66 -0.60 -8.13 -12.60
CA MET A 66 -1.21 -8.40 -11.31
C MET A 66 -2.63 -7.82 -11.27
N PRO A 67 -3.60 -8.49 -10.63
CA PRO A 67 -4.93 -7.93 -10.43
C PRO A 67 -4.89 -6.65 -9.59
N LEU A 68 -5.72 -5.68 -9.98
CA LEU A 68 -5.96 -4.44 -9.25
C LEU A 68 -7.37 -4.46 -8.65
N ILE A 69 -7.48 -4.17 -7.35
CA ILE A 69 -8.74 -3.86 -6.68
C ILE A 69 -8.76 -2.36 -6.37
N ALA A 70 -9.69 -1.64 -6.99
CA ALA A 70 -10.00 -0.27 -6.65
C ALA A 70 -11.09 -0.24 -5.59
N THR A 71 -10.78 0.26 -4.39
CA THR A 71 -11.73 0.25 -3.26
C THR A 71 -12.67 1.45 -3.25
N GLY A 72 -12.61 2.30 -4.29
CA GLY A 72 -13.43 3.51 -4.40
C GLY A 72 -12.79 4.75 -3.78
N ALA A 73 -13.31 5.91 -4.15
CA ALA A 73 -12.94 7.20 -3.58
C ALA A 73 -14.01 7.66 -2.60
N SER A 74 -13.56 8.07 -1.41
CA SER A 74 -14.36 8.78 -0.40
C SER A 74 -14.30 10.28 -0.63
#